data_AF-A0A0Q8T235-F1
#
_entry.id   AF-A0A0Q8T235-F1
#
_cell.length_a   1.000
_cell.length_b   1.000
_cell.length_c   1.000
_cell.angle_alpha   90.00
_cell.angle_beta   90.00
_cell.angle_gamma   90.00
#
_symmetry.space_group_name_H-M   'P 1'
#
loop_
_entity.id
_entity.type
_entity.pdbx_description
1 polymer ?
#
loop_
_entity_poly.entity_id
_entity_poly.type
_entity_poly.pdbx_seq_one_letter_code
_entity_poly.pdbx_strand_id
1 'polypeptide(L)'
;MPAHVPMQKPQRTERPVAGKGRAGLRARQRGELLMVRAIAVVAVLVLLLAIPLWMKHQRDKRAEAQTGKESAVLSRGTPVPVRPAQTVASGAVSTAAVPAAASSGIGHGLTFAVVADDATVPAEIARLGCAGEPRATDRPLKDDHPCNHQQGDTSCRVVLPVLCIQPGTAAKPAGASDAIYAGWTGGMLAPTQPVMGAILTSAALASARCEKELGSGWRMADVLDGLNSGGLQGMRTTNTTLGQGTRYWVQTKDQPANCWNSAGS
;
A
#
# COMPACT_ATOMS: atom_id res chain seq x y z
N MET A 1 -28.83 -81.10 55.00
CA MET A 1 -27.92 -81.83 54.09
C MET A 1 -27.52 -80.87 52.98
N PRO A 2 -26.26 -80.40 52.94
CA PRO A 2 -25.79 -79.40 51.99
C PRO A 2 -25.38 -80.01 50.64
N ALA A 3 -25.69 -79.30 49.56
CA ALA A 3 -25.34 -79.68 48.19
C ALA A 3 -23.89 -79.31 47.87
N HIS A 4 -23.16 -80.27 47.30
CA HIS A 4 -21.77 -80.18 46.86
C HIS A 4 -21.60 -79.20 45.69
N VAL A 5 -20.61 -78.31 45.79
CA VAL A 5 -20.07 -77.46 44.72
C VAL A 5 -18.86 -78.16 44.10
N PRO A 6 -18.81 -78.41 42.77
CA PRO A 6 -17.59 -78.85 42.12
C PRO A 6 -16.72 -77.68 41.62
N MET A 7 -15.44 -77.68 42.01
CA MET A 7 -14.39 -76.81 41.47
C MET A 7 -14.02 -77.21 40.03
N GLN A 8 -13.90 -76.24 39.12
CA GLN A 8 -13.32 -76.39 37.78
C GLN A 8 -11.98 -75.63 37.67
N LYS A 9 -11.00 -76.32 37.05
CA LYS A 9 -9.59 -75.90 36.85
C LYS A 9 -9.44 -74.71 35.87
N PRO A 10 -8.34 -73.94 35.96
CA PRO A 10 -8.06 -72.81 35.08
C PRO A 10 -7.53 -73.24 33.71
N GLN A 11 -8.09 -72.66 32.64
CA GLN A 11 -7.59 -72.78 31.25
C GLN A 11 -6.58 -71.67 30.94
N ARG A 12 -5.45 -72.08 30.37
CA ARG A 12 -4.30 -71.26 29.97
C ARG A 12 -4.44 -70.91 28.49
N THR A 13 -4.72 -69.65 28.16
CA THR A 13 -4.83 -69.17 26.77
C THR A 13 -3.49 -68.65 26.27
N GLU A 14 -3.05 -69.19 25.13
CA GLU A 14 -1.81 -68.90 24.45
C GLU A 14 -1.81 -67.50 23.78
N ARG A 15 -0.63 -66.85 23.72
CA ARG A 15 -0.42 -65.64 22.90
C ARG A 15 0.10 -66.04 21.51
N PRO A 16 -0.43 -65.47 20.41
CA PRO A 16 0.15 -65.67 19.09
C PRO A 16 1.31 -64.70 18.79
N VAL A 17 2.22 -65.23 17.97
CA VAL A 17 3.53 -64.73 17.55
C VAL A 17 3.43 -63.64 16.48
N ALA A 18 4.43 -62.75 16.49
CA ALA A 18 4.64 -61.61 15.61
C ALA A 18 4.77 -61.94 14.11
N GLY A 19 4.01 -61.21 13.27
CA GLY A 19 4.19 -61.17 11.81
C GLY A 19 5.16 -60.08 11.36
N LYS A 20 6.46 -60.42 11.27
CA LYS A 20 7.47 -59.65 10.51
C LYS A 20 7.28 -59.93 9.02
N GLY A 21 6.71 -58.99 8.26
CA GLY A 21 6.65 -59.14 6.79
C GLY A 21 6.01 -58.00 5.98
N ARG A 22 5.12 -57.19 6.56
CA ARG A 22 4.42 -56.11 5.83
C ARG A 22 5.03 -54.70 5.96
N ALA A 23 6.03 -54.51 6.83
CA ALA A 23 6.60 -53.18 7.09
C ALA A 23 7.65 -52.72 6.04
N GLY A 24 8.34 -53.66 5.38
CA GLY A 24 9.45 -53.34 4.48
C GLY A 24 9.03 -52.66 3.16
N LEU A 25 7.92 -53.07 2.54
CA LEU A 25 7.47 -52.49 1.27
C LEU A 25 6.91 -51.06 1.43
N ARG A 26 6.25 -50.75 2.55
CA ARG A 26 5.68 -49.40 2.79
C ARG A 26 6.74 -48.32 3.06
N ALA A 27 7.92 -48.71 3.53
CA ALA A 27 9.03 -47.79 3.77
C ALA A 27 9.67 -47.30 2.46
N ARG A 28 9.75 -48.16 1.44
CA ARG A 28 10.36 -47.82 0.14
C ARG A 28 9.52 -46.85 -0.69
N GLN A 29 8.19 -46.98 -0.68
CA GLN A 29 7.27 -46.05 -1.37
C GLN A 29 7.18 -44.67 -0.72
N ARG A 30 7.41 -44.54 0.60
CA ARG A 30 7.40 -43.23 1.29
C ARG A 30 8.64 -42.38 0.96
N GLY A 31 9.77 -43.00 0.64
CA GLY A 31 10.99 -42.28 0.26
C GLY A 31 10.88 -41.56 -1.08
N GLU A 32 10.26 -42.20 -2.08
CA GLU A 32 10.06 -41.57 -3.40
C GLU A 32 9.10 -40.38 -3.36
N LEU A 33 8.01 -40.47 -2.61
CA LEU A 33 7.04 -39.38 -2.50
C LEU A 33 7.65 -38.14 -1.79
N LEU A 34 8.57 -38.35 -0.85
CA LEU A 34 9.30 -37.26 -0.18
C LEU A 34 10.33 -36.62 -1.10
N MET A 35 11.04 -37.41 -1.92
CA MET A 35 11.96 -36.88 -2.94
C MET A 35 11.23 -36.05 -4.00
N VAL A 36 10.08 -36.52 -4.51
CA VAL A 36 9.30 -35.76 -5.50
C VAL A 36 8.79 -34.43 -4.92
N ARG A 37 8.36 -34.42 -3.66
CA ARG A 37 7.96 -33.18 -2.96
C ARG A 37 9.13 -32.23 -2.75
N ALA A 38 10.30 -32.75 -2.37
CA ALA A 38 11.50 -31.94 -2.20
C ALA A 38 11.93 -31.29 -3.52
N ILE A 39 11.93 -32.04 -4.62
CA ILE A 39 12.25 -31.52 -5.96
C ILE A 39 11.24 -30.44 -6.38
N ALA A 40 9.95 -30.65 -6.15
CA ALA A 40 8.92 -29.66 -6.47
C ALA A 40 9.09 -28.35 -5.67
N VAL A 41 9.39 -28.45 -4.38
CA VAL A 41 9.66 -27.27 -3.53
C VAL A 41 10.90 -26.52 -3.99
N VAL A 42 11.99 -27.23 -4.32
CA VAL A 42 13.21 -26.60 -4.84
C VAL A 42 12.95 -25.92 -6.18
N ALA A 43 12.19 -26.55 -7.08
CA ALA A 43 11.83 -25.95 -8.37
C ALA A 43 11.02 -24.65 -8.21
N VAL A 44 10.06 -24.63 -7.27
CA VAL A 44 9.29 -23.42 -6.94
C VAL A 44 10.19 -22.32 -6.36
N LEU A 45 11.09 -22.66 -5.44
CA LEU A 45 12.04 -21.69 -4.87
C LEU A 45 12.99 -21.11 -5.94
N VAL A 46 13.48 -21.95 -6.86
CA VAL A 46 14.31 -21.49 -7.98
C VAL A 46 13.52 -20.56 -8.90
N LEU A 47 12.25 -20.86 -9.21
CA LEU A 47 11.38 -19.96 -9.98
C LEU A 47 11.15 -18.62 -9.27
N LEU A 48 10.87 -18.65 -7.96
CA LEU A 48 10.66 -17.45 -7.15
C LEU A 48 11.90 -16.56 -7.08
N LEU A 49 13.11 -17.12 -7.20
CA LEU A 49 14.36 -16.35 -7.21
C LEU A 49 14.79 -15.93 -8.62
N ALA A 50 14.60 -16.78 -9.62
CA ALA A 50 15.03 -16.52 -10.99
C ALA A 50 14.11 -15.51 -11.71
N ILE A 51 12.79 -15.55 -11.48
CA ILE A 51 11.84 -14.65 -12.14
C ILE A 51 12.10 -13.17 -11.79
N PRO A 52 12.29 -12.76 -10.52
CA PRO A 52 12.59 -11.37 -10.18
C PRO A 52 13.93 -10.88 -10.75
N LEU A 53 14.96 -11.74 -10.75
CA LEU A 53 16.28 -11.41 -11.32
C LEU A 53 16.19 -11.24 -12.84
N TRP A 54 15.46 -12.12 -13.53
CA TRP A 54 15.22 -12.00 -14.97
C TRP A 54 14.40 -10.74 -15.31
N MET A 55 13.37 -10.43 -14.53
CA MET A 55 12.59 -9.20 -14.70
C MET A 55 13.43 -7.94 -14.45
N LYS A 56 14.34 -7.94 -13.48
CA LYS A 56 15.28 -6.82 -13.25
C LYS A 56 16.18 -6.60 -14.45
N HIS A 57 16.83 -7.66 -14.94
CA HIS A 57 17.71 -7.60 -16.11
C HIS A 57 16.98 -7.13 -17.39
N GLN A 58 15.71 -7.48 -17.56
CA GLN A 58 14.89 -6.97 -18.67
C GLN A 58 14.58 -5.46 -18.55
N ARG A 59 14.45 -4.93 -17.33
CA ARG A 59 14.27 -3.47 -17.11
C ARG A 59 15.55 -2.72 -17.44
N ASP A 60 16.70 -3.25 -17.04
CA ASP A 60 18.01 -2.63 -17.30
C ASP A 60 18.27 -2.54 -18.82
N LYS A 61 18.02 -3.61 -19.57
CA LYS A 61 18.10 -3.62 -21.04
C LYS A 61 17.16 -2.62 -21.72
N ARG A 62 15.96 -2.40 -21.16
CA ARG A 62 15.00 -1.41 -21.69
C ARG A 62 15.45 0.01 -21.40
N ALA A 63 16.08 0.26 -20.26
CA ALA A 63 16.63 1.57 -19.92
C ALA A 63 17.79 1.95 -20.86
N GLU A 64 18.72 1.03 -21.11
CA GLU A 64 19.85 1.25 -22.04
C GLU A 64 19.37 1.54 -23.48
N ALA A 65 18.32 0.85 -23.95
CA ALA A 65 17.76 1.06 -25.27
C ALA A 65 17.04 2.43 -25.43
N GLN A 66 16.63 3.07 -24.33
CA GLN A 66 16.00 4.40 -24.35
C GLN A 66 17.05 5.51 -24.34
N THR A 67 18.13 5.36 -23.57
CA THR A 67 19.23 6.33 -23.53
C THR A 67 19.96 6.47 -24.88
N GLY A 68 20.02 5.39 -25.66
CA GLY A 68 20.57 5.41 -27.03
C GLY A 68 19.69 6.15 -28.06
N LYS A 69 18.37 6.24 -27.84
CA LYS A 69 17.44 6.94 -28.75
C LYS A 69 17.42 8.44 -28.51
N GLU A 70 17.59 8.88 -27.27
CA GLU A 70 17.65 10.32 -26.93
C GLU A 70 18.91 11.00 -27.52
N SER A 71 20.02 10.27 -27.58
CA SER A 71 21.26 10.75 -28.21
C SER A 71 21.15 10.89 -29.74
N ALA A 72 20.24 10.15 -30.39
CA ALA A 72 20.02 10.25 -31.84
C ALA A 72 19.10 11.41 -32.24
N VAL A 73 18.25 11.90 -31.32
CA VAL A 73 17.32 13.01 -31.58
C VAL A 73 17.98 14.38 -31.35
N LEU A 74 19.01 14.47 -30.50
CA LEU A 74 19.72 15.73 -30.23
C LEU A 74 20.72 16.16 -31.33
N SER A 75 20.91 15.35 -32.39
CA SER A 75 21.90 15.62 -33.45
C SER A 75 21.31 16.14 -34.79
N ARG A 76 19.99 16.34 -34.91
CA ARG A 76 19.41 17.04 -36.08
C ARG A 76 19.03 18.47 -35.71
N GLY A 77 20.03 19.34 -35.72
CA GLY A 77 19.83 20.78 -35.70
C GLY A 77 19.21 21.25 -37.02
N THR A 78 18.06 21.92 -36.93
CA THR A 78 17.44 22.64 -38.05
C THR A 78 17.88 24.11 -37.98
N PRO A 79 18.37 24.73 -39.07
CA PRO A 79 18.84 26.11 -39.04
C PRO A 79 17.66 27.11 -38.98
N VAL A 80 17.80 28.11 -38.10
CA VAL A 80 16.89 29.24 -37.92
C VAL A 80 17.08 30.25 -39.07
N PRO A 81 16.01 30.73 -39.74
CA PRO A 81 16.14 31.84 -40.68
C PRO A 81 16.18 33.17 -39.93
N VAL A 82 17.23 33.95 -40.19
CA VAL A 82 17.41 35.34 -39.75
C VAL A 82 16.44 36.24 -40.52
N ARG A 83 15.65 37.06 -39.82
CA ARG A 83 14.83 38.14 -40.41
C ARG A 83 15.30 39.49 -39.84
N PRO A 84 15.43 40.55 -40.67
CA PRO A 84 16.15 41.76 -40.27
C PRO A 84 15.31 42.69 -39.39
N ALA A 85 16.07 43.55 -38.70
CA ALA A 85 15.66 44.53 -37.72
C ALA A 85 14.41 45.35 -38.11
N GLN A 86 13.47 45.44 -37.17
CA GLN A 86 12.52 46.55 -37.10
C GLN A 86 12.65 47.22 -35.72
N THR A 87 12.93 48.51 -35.81
CA THR A 87 13.03 49.49 -34.74
C THR A 87 11.71 49.54 -33.97
N VAL A 88 11.74 49.29 -32.66
CA VAL A 88 10.63 49.64 -31.76
C VAL A 88 11.20 50.21 -30.46
N ALA A 89 10.51 51.25 -30.01
CA ALA A 89 10.90 52.23 -29.02
C ALA A 89 11.31 51.67 -27.66
N SER A 90 12.23 52.40 -27.02
CA SER A 90 12.62 52.26 -25.62
C SER A 90 11.41 52.34 -24.69
N GLY A 91 10.99 51.19 -24.18
CA GLY A 91 10.21 51.06 -22.94
C GLY A 91 11.10 50.39 -21.90
N ALA A 92 11.29 51.05 -20.76
CA ALA A 92 12.13 50.56 -19.67
C ALA A 92 11.71 49.16 -19.20
N VAL A 93 12.60 48.18 -19.36
CA VAL A 93 12.44 46.86 -18.74
C VAL A 93 12.90 47.00 -17.29
N SER A 94 11.94 47.05 -16.37
CA SER A 94 12.21 46.78 -14.96
C SER A 94 12.78 45.37 -14.86
N THR A 95 14.06 45.26 -14.51
CA THR A 95 14.68 44.03 -14.02
C THR A 95 14.09 43.73 -12.65
N ALA A 96 12.90 43.14 -12.64
CA ALA A 96 12.41 42.46 -11.45
C ALA A 96 13.37 41.31 -11.19
N ALA A 97 14.18 41.45 -10.14
CA ALA A 97 15.02 40.39 -9.63
C ALA A 97 14.16 39.14 -9.43
N VAL A 98 14.54 38.04 -10.08
CA VAL A 98 14.04 36.71 -9.74
C VAL A 98 14.34 36.53 -8.26
N PRO A 99 13.34 36.43 -7.35
CA PRO A 99 13.65 36.15 -5.97
C PRO A 99 14.37 34.81 -5.96
N ALA A 100 15.58 34.81 -5.39
CA ALA A 100 16.29 33.58 -5.06
C ALA A 100 15.29 32.67 -4.37
N ALA A 101 15.13 31.44 -4.88
CA ALA A 101 14.28 30.43 -4.28
C ALA A 101 14.68 30.35 -2.81
N ALA A 102 13.85 30.92 -1.94
CA ALA A 102 13.95 30.70 -0.52
C ALA A 102 13.99 29.19 -0.36
N SER A 103 14.90 28.70 0.46
CA SER A 103 14.96 27.31 0.88
C SER A 103 13.64 27.00 1.60
N SER A 104 12.58 26.76 0.84
CA SER A 104 11.28 26.38 1.35
C SER A 104 11.53 25.11 2.12
N GLY A 105 11.39 25.19 3.44
CA GLY A 105 11.60 24.06 4.33
C GLY A 105 10.84 22.85 3.80
N ILE A 106 11.39 21.66 4.02
CA ILE A 106 10.73 20.41 3.60
C ILE A 106 9.37 20.37 4.29
N GLY A 107 8.30 20.48 3.51
CA GLY A 107 6.93 20.43 4.00
C GLY A 107 6.63 19.09 4.70
N HIS A 108 5.53 19.07 5.44
CA HIS A 108 4.99 17.85 6.03
C HIS A 108 3.57 17.63 5.47
N GLY A 109 3.30 16.42 5.00
CA GLY A 109 1.97 16.01 4.57
C GLY A 109 1.22 15.35 5.71
N LEU A 110 -0.10 15.44 5.67
CA LEU A 110 -0.99 14.67 6.50
C LEU A 110 -1.03 13.22 6.03
N THR A 111 -1.03 12.29 6.97
CA THR A 111 -1.13 10.87 6.67
C THR A 111 -2.11 10.16 7.58
N PHE A 112 -2.86 9.22 7.01
CA PHE A 112 -3.70 8.30 7.78
C PHE A 112 -3.09 6.90 7.75
N ALA A 113 -3.31 6.13 8.81
CA ALA A 113 -2.95 4.72 8.85
C ALA A 113 -4.22 3.87 9.04
N VAL A 114 -4.12 2.57 8.79
CA VAL A 114 -5.23 1.66 9.06
C VAL A 114 -5.47 1.63 10.57
N VAL A 115 -6.71 1.90 10.97
CA VAL A 115 -7.17 1.71 12.35
C VAL A 115 -7.53 0.23 12.46
N ALA A 116 -6.97 -0.45 13.46
CA ALA A 116 -7.21 -1.87 13.66
C ALA A 116 -8.72 -2.14 13.67
N ASP A 117 -9.14 -3.10 12.84
CA ASP A 117 -10.52 -3.51 12.76
C ASP A 117 -10.88 -4.18 14.10
N ASP A 118 -11.88 -3.65 14.79
CA ASP A 118 -12.51 -4.39 15.89
C ASP A 118 -13.31 -5.56 15.28
N ALA A 119 -13.60 -6.60 16.07
CA ALA A 119 -14.32 -7.78 15.59
C ALA A 119 -15.76 -7.47 15.10
N THR A 120 -16.24 -6.23 15.27
CA THR A 120 -17.59 -5.80 14.88
C THR A 120 -17.63 -5.14 13.50
N VAL A 121 -16.47 -4.82 12.92
CA VAL A 121 -16.37 -4.26 11.56
C VAL A 121 -16.08 -5.38 10.55
N PRO A 122 -16.90 -5.51 9.49
CA PRO A 122 -16.67 -6.49 8.43
C PRO A 122 -15.30 -6.33 7.74
N ALA A 123 -14.67 -7.43 7.36
CA ALA A 123 -13.33 -7.45 6.77
C ALA A 123 -13.23 -6.76 5.40
N GLU A 124 -14.35 -6.49 4.74
CA GLU A 124 -14.42 -5.72 3.51
C GLU A 124 -14.38 -4.21 3.74
N ILE A 125 -14.45 -3.73 4.99
CA ILE A 125 -14.49 -2.31 5.31
C ILE A 125 -13.15 -1.85 5.83
N ALA A 126 -12.53 -0.93 5.10
CA ALA A 126 -11.34 -0.24 5.55
C ALA A 126 -11.70 0.92 6.47
N ARG A 127 -10.99 1.00 7.59
CA ARG A 127 -10.97 2.17 8.48
C ARG A 127 -9.57 2.76 8.47
N LEU A 128 -9.46 4.01 8.04
CA LEU A 128 -8.20 4.75 8.09
C LEU A 128 -8.40 6.03 8.88
N GLY A 129 -7.38 6.45 9.60
CA GLY A 129 -7.43 7.70 10.32
C GLY A 129 -6.13 7.98 11.03
N CYS A 130 -6.16 9.05 11.79
CA CYS A 130 -5.01 9.49 12.56
C CYS A 130 -4.58 8.50 13.63
N ALA A 131 -5.56 7.90 14.33
CA ALA A 131 -5.31 6.94 15.39
C ALA A 131 -4.88 5.54 14.90
N GLY A 132 -4.64 5.39 13.59
CA GLY A 132 -4.19 4.12 13.03
C GLY A 132 -2.74 3.80 13.37
N GLU A 133 -2.36 2.54 13.18
CA GLU A 133 -0.97 2.11 13.39
C GLU A 133 -0.20 2.05 12.05
N PRO A 134 1.05 2.56 12.01
CA PRO A 134 1.85 3.04 13.13
C PRO A 134 1.49 4.46 13.55
N ARG A 135 1.41 4.73 14.86
CA ARG A 135 1.22 6.08 15.41
C ARG A 135 2.38 7.03 15.17
N ALA A 136 3.60 6.51 15.02
CA ALA A 136 4.79 7.33 14.87
C ALA A 136 4.71 8.24 13.63
N THR A 137 4.99 9.53 13.86
CA THR A 137 5.05 10.60 12.86
C THR A 137 6.36 11.35 13.00
N ASP A 138 6.79 12.03 11.94
CA ASP A 138 8.07 12.78 11.95
C ASP A 138 8.00 14.02 12.85
N ARG A 139 6.78 14.54 13.10
CA ARG A 139 6.56 15.64 14.05
C ARG A 139 5.94 15.15 15.36
N PRO A 140 6.30 15.78 16.50
CA PRO A 140 5.57 15.63 17.75
C PRO A 140 4.11 16.08 17.54
N LEU A 141 3.18 15.25 17.97
CA LEU A 141 1.77 15.58 18.00
C LEU A 141 1.54 16.65 19.08
N LYS A 142 0.80 17.71 18.74
CA LYS A 142 0.30 18.66 19.74
C LYS A 142 -1.03 18.10 20.27
N ASP A 143 -1.18 18.07 21.58
CA ASP A 143 -2.34 17.50 22.31
C ASP A 143 -2.50 15.97 22.12
N ASP A 144 -3.55 15.38 22.71
CA ASP A 144 -3.91 13.97 22.52
C ASP A 144 -4.46 13.65 21.10
N HIS A 145 -4.17 14.51 20.11
CA HIS A 145 -4.62 14.35 18.72
C HIS A 145 -3.64 13.51 17.90
N PRO A 146 -4.09 12.43 17.25
CA PRO A 146 -3.18 11.48 16.62
C PRO A 146 -2.64 11.89 15.23
N CYS A 147 -2.96 13.10 14.73
CA CYS A 147 -2.27 13.76 13.60
C CYS A 147 -2.20 15.28 13.80
N ASN A 148 -1.33 15.94 13.04
CA ASN A 148 -1.32 17.39 12.86
C ASN A 148 -2.03 17.81 11.55
N HIS A 149 -3.32 18.11 11.63
CA HIS A 149 -4.12 18.52 10.47
C HIS A 149 -3.82 19.95 9.97
N GLN A 150 -3.12 20.77 10.76
CA GLN A 150 -2.80 22.16 10.40
C GLN A 150 -1.50 22.27 9.61
N GLN A 151 -0.51 21.43 9.91
CA GLN A 151 0.84 21.55 9.35
C GLN A 151 1.36 20.25 8.73
N GLY A 152 0.60 19.16 8.82
CA GLY A 152 1.03 17.82 8.44
C GLY A 152 1.88 17.14 9.51
N ASP A 153 1.99 15.83 9.42
CA ASP A 153 2.63 14.99 10.43
C ASP A 153 3.84 14.21 9.91
N THR A 154 3.94 14.05 8.60
CA THR A 154 4.95 13.21 7.95
C THR A 154 5.77 14.00 6.95
N SER A 155 7.08 13.91 7.02
CA SER A 155 8.01 14.59 6.12
C SER A 155 7.71 14.21 4.67
N CYS A 156 7.63 15.22 3.80
CA CYS A 156 7.40 14.99 2.38
C CYS A 156 8.56 14.26 1.67
N ARG A 157 9.68 13.99 2.37
CA ARG A 157 10.74 13.11 1.83
C ARG A 157 10.44 11.62 1.98
N VAL A 158 9.46 11.25 2.81
CA VAL A 158 9.08 9.86 3.01
C VAL A 158 8.37 9.34 1.76
N VAL A 159 8.62 8.07 1.44
CA VAL A 159 7.98 7.36 0.34
C VAL A 159 6.81 6.56 0.91
N LEU A 160 5.58 7.05 0.71
CA LEU A 160 4.36 6.40 1.16
C LEU A 160 3.36 6.26 0.01
N PRO A 161 2.49 5.24 0.03
CA PRO A 161 1.35 5.16 -0.89
C PRO A 161 0.41 6.35 -0.71
N VAL A 162 -0.23 6.80 -1.79
CA VAL A 162 -1.36 7.74 -1.73
C VAL A 162 -2.63 6.94 -1.45
N LEU A 163 -3.42 7.38 -0.47
CA LEU A 163 -4.76 6.85 -0.26
C LEU A 163 -5.68 7.43 -1.33
N CYS A 164 -6.31 6.55 -2.09
CA CYS A 164 -7.24 6.91 -3.14
C CYS A 164 -8.64 6.49 -2.77
N ILE A 165 -9.61 7.27 -3.24
CA ILE A 165 -11.03 7.00 -3.13
C ILE A 165 -11.66 7.00 -4.52
N GLN A 166 -12.53 6.02 -4.76
CA GLN A 166 -13.55 6.09 -5.79
C GLN A 166 -14.87 6.38 -5.08
N PRO A 167 -15.40 7.62 -5.20
CA PRO A 167 -16.67 7.98 -4.56
C PRO A 167 -17.78 7.03 -4.97
N GLY A 168 -18.71 6.78 -4.05
CA GLY A 168 -19.81 5.86 -4.27
C GLY A 168 -20.99 6.15 -3.35
N THR A 169 -22.01 5.31 -3.46
CA THR A 169 -23.26 5.42 -2.71
C THR A 169 -23.54 4.15 -1.91
N ALA A 170 -22.51 3.37 -1.59
CA ALA A 170 -22.66 2.16 -0.79
C ALA A 170 -23.34 2.51 0.54
N ALA A 171 -24.42 1.79 0.85
CA ALA A 171 -25.09 1.94 2.13
C ALA A 171 -24.13 1.51 3.23
N LYS A 172 -24.14 2.27 4.32
CA LYS A 172 -23.49 1.85 5.56
C LYS A 172 -24.07 0.48 5.98
N PRO A 173 -23.26 -0.46 6.50
CA PRO A 173 -23.75 -1.75 6.97
C PRO A 173 -24.89 -1.62 7.98
N ALA A 174 -25.91 -2.46 7.81
CA ALA A 174 -27.08 -2.48 8.67
C ALA A 174 -26.73 -2.92 10.10
N GLY A 175 -27.45 -2.39 11.09
CA GLY A 175 -27.33 -2.80 12.49
C GLY A 175 -26.18 -2.17 13.27
N ALA A 176 -25.41 -1.25 12.67
CA ALA A 176 -24.32 -0.58 13.35
C ALA A 176 -24.61 0.86 13.74
N SER A 177 -24.17 1.26 14.93
CA SER A 177 -24.33 2.63 15.43
C SER A 177 -23.60 3.66 14.56
N ASP A 178 -24.08 4.89 14.55
CA ASP A 178 -23.45 6.00 13.81
C ASP A 178 -22.05 6.32 14.29
N ALA A 179 -21.74 6.02 15.56
CA ALA A 179 -20.40 6.16 16.10
C ALA A 179 -19.38 5.19 15.46
N ILE A 180 -19.76 3.92 15.20
CA ILE A 180 -18.83 2.91 14.64
C ILE A 180 -18.41 3.28 13.22
N TYR A 181 -19.34 3.84 12.45
CA TYR A 181 -19.14 4.22 11.04
C TYR A 181 -18.99 5.72 10.85
N ALA A 182 -18.55 6.45 11.89
CA ALA A 182 -18.13 7.83 11.75
C ALA A 182 -17.01 7.90 10.70
N GLY A 183 -17.26 8.62 9.61
CA GLY A 183 -16.34 8.67 8.46
C GLY A 183 -16.73 7.80 7.28
N TRP A 184 -17.92 7.19 7.28
CA TRP A 184 -18.43 6.46 6.12
C TRP A 184 -18.51 7.35 4.87
N THR A 185 -17.72 6.99 3.87
CA THR A 185 -17.62 7.72 2.59
C THR A 185 -18.61 7.22 1.54
N GLY A 186 -19.20 6.03 1.73
CA GLY A 186 -19.99 5.33 0.70
C GLY A 186 -19.17 4.84 -0.51
N GLY A 187 -17.87 5.12 -0.55
CA GLY A 187 -16.97 4.80 -1.65
C GLY A 187 -16.08 3.58 -1.40
N MET A 188 -15.20 3.33 -2.37
CA MET A 188 -14.11 2.36 -2.24
C MET A 188 -12.79 3.07 -1.93
N LEU A 189 -11.95 2.42 -1.13
CA LEU A 189 -10.63 2.89 -0.73
C LEU A 189 -9.55 1.92 -1.22
N ALA A 190 -8.49 2.48 -1.78
CA ALA A 190 -7.33 1.71 -2.27
C ALA A 190 -6.05 2.53 -2.18
N PRO A 191 -4.90 1.88 -1.98
CA PRO A 191 -3.61 2.54 -2.10
C PRO A 191 -3.07 2.49 -3.53
N THR A 192 -2.25 3.48 -3.85
CA THR A 192 -1.31 3.42 -4.99
C THR A 192 0.00 2.73 -4.57
N GLN A 193 0.92 2.53 -5.52
CA GLN A 193 2.32 2.25 -5.22
C GLN A 193 2.93 3.37 -4.37
N PRO A 194 3.93 3.12 -3.52
CA PRO A 194 4.56 4.16 -2.73
C PRO A 194 5.25 5.25 -3.56
N VAL A 195 5.15 6.50 -3.11
CA VAL A 195 5.72 7.67 -3.78
C VAL A 195 6.24 8.68 -2.76
N MET A 196 7.33 9.38 -3.10
CA MET A 196 7.84 10.45 -2.27
C MET A 196 6.82 11.60 -2.19
N GLY A 197 6.45 12.04 -0.98
CA GLY A 197 5.46 13.10 -0.80
C GLY A 197 5.81 14.40 -1.55
N ALA A 198 7.09 14.74 -1.66
CA ALA A 198 7.60 15.96 -2.28
C ALA A 198 7.32 16.04 -3.79
N ILE A 199 7.00 14.92 -4.45
CA ILE A 199 6.60 14.95 -5.87
C ILE A 199 5.11 15.20 -6.03
N LEU A 200 4.31 15.09 -4.95
CA LEU A 200 2.91 15.48 -4.95
C LEU A 200 2.85 17.00 -4.84
N THR A 201 2.92 17.69 -5.97
CA THR A 201 2.94 19.17 -6.04
C THR A 201 1.55 19.80 -6.16
N SER A 202 0.49 18.99 -6.22
CA SER A 202 -0.90 19.45 -6.20
C SER A 202 -1.87 18.30 -5.95
N ALA A 203 -3.09 18.64 -5.51
CA ALA A 203 -4.22 17.72 -5.45
C ALA A 203 -4.51 17.05 -6.80
N ALA A 204 -4.39 17.80 -7.90
CA ALA A 204 -4.61 17.30 -9.25
C ALA A 204 -3.56 16.24 -9.64
N LEU A 205 -2.28 16.48 -9.35
CA LEU A 205 -1.21 15.52 -9.62
C LEU A 205 -1.35 14.24 -8.77
N ALA A 206 -1.70 14.39 -7.49
CA ALA A 206 -1.93 13.25 -6.63
C ALA A 206 -3.16 12.43 -7.06
N SER A 207 -4.23 13.10 -7.50
CA SER A 207 -5.43 12.43 -8.04
C SER A 207 -5.16 11.76 -9.38
N ALA A 208 -4.40 12.40 -10.28
CA ALA A 208 -3.99 11.80 -11.54
C ALA A 208 -3.19 10.51 -11.33
N ARG A 209 -2.46 10.40 -10.22
CA ARG A 209 -1.76 9.16 -9.84
C ARG A 209 -2.74 8.05 -9.43
N CYS A 210 -3.76 8.38 -8.65
CA CYS A 210 -4.84 7.44 -8.34
C CYS A 210 -5.52 6.94 -9.61
N GLU A 211 -5.91 7.84 -10.52
CA GLU A 211 -6.56 7.48 -11.77
C GLU A 211 -5.66 6.62 -12.67
N LYS A 212 -4.37 6.94 -12.76
CA LYS A 212 -3.40 6.17 -13.54
C LYS A 212 -3.24 4.73 -13.06
N GLU A 213 -3.26 4.50 -11.75
CA GLU A 213 -3.01 3.18 -11.17
C GLU A 213 -4.27 2.35 -10.95
N LEU A 214 -5.41 3.00 -10.69
CA LEU A 214 -6.66 2.34 -10.28
C LEU A 214 -7.78 2.49 -11.32
N GLY A 215 -7.62 3.38 -12.30
CA GLY A 215 -8.57 3.63 -13.37
C GLY A 215 -9.42 4.88 -13.16
N SER A 216 -10.28 5.16 -14.14
CA SER A 216 -11.16 6.35 -14.14
C SER A 216 -12.05 6.41 -12.89
N GLY A 217 -12.24 7.63 -12.37
CA GLY A 217 -13.09 7.90 -11.21
C GLY A 217 -12.36 7.82 -9.86
N TRP A 218 -11.12 7.35 -9.83
CA TRP A 218 -10.28 7.37 -8.63
C TRP A 218 -9.58 8.73 -8.47
N ARG A 219 -9.55 9.24 -7.24
CA ARG A 219 -8.81 10.45 -6.87
C ARG A 219 -8.15 10.31 -5.51
N MET A 220 -7.27 11.25 -5.14
CA MET A 220 -6.72 11.28 -3.79
C MET A 220 -7.85 11.50 -2.77
N ALA A 221 -7.80 10.73 -1.68
CA ALA A 221 -8.76 10.84 -0.59
C ALA A 221 -8.52 12.11 0.22
N ASP A 222 -9.61 12.79 0.55
CA ASP A 222 -9.65 14.02 1.34
C ASP A 222 -10.20 13.72 2.73
N VAL A 223 -9.68 14.38 3.77
CA VAL A 223 -10.24 14.27 5.13
C VAL A 223 -11.75 14.58 5.20
N LEU A 224 -12.24 15.46 4.32
CA LEU A 224 -13.65 15.83 4.23
C LEU A 224 -14.53 14.71 3.64
N ASP A 225 -13.95 13.72 2.96
CA ASP A 225 -14.71 12.57 2.46
C ASP A 225 -15.36 11.78 3.59
N GLY A 226 -14.76 11.83 4.79
CA GLY A 226 -15.26 11.22 6.02
C GLY A 226 -16.07 12.18 6.89
N LEU A 227 -16.65 13.23 6.31
CA LEU A 227 -17.58 14.14 6.99
C LEU A 227 -17.02 14.74 8.31
N ASN A 228 -15.73 15.10 8.32
CA ASN A 228 -15.04 15.67 9.50
C ASN A 228 -14.96 14.76 10.73
N SER A 229 -15.13 13.44 10.57
CA SER A 229 -15.05 12.47 11.68
C SER A 229 -13.63 12.20 12.19
N GLY A 230 -12.60 12.75 11.55
CA GLY A 230 -11.20 12.45 11.87
C GLY A 230 -10.65 11.15 11.25
N GLY A 231 -11.42 10.51 10.36
CA GLY A 231 -11.01 9.33 9.61
C GLY A 231 -11.87 9.09 8.37
N LEU A 232 -11.52 8.06 7.61
CA LEU A 232 -12.22 7.58 6.42
C LEU A 232 -12.61 6.12 6.58
N GLN A 233 -13.85 5.82 6.25
CA GLN A 233 -14.35 4.45 6.17
C GLN A 233 -14.97 4.18 4.81
N GLY A 234 -14.64 3.04 4.21
CA GLY A 234 -15.15 2.67 2.90
C GLY A 234 -14.82 1.23 2.56
N MET A 235 -15.31 0.79 1.42
CA MET A 235 -15.10 -0.58 0.95
C MET A 235 -13.65 -0.78 0.49
N ARG A 236 -13.04 -1.89 0.87
CA ARG A 236 -11.75 -2.33 0.31
C ARG A 236 -11.97 -2.80 -1.13
N THR A 237 -11.02 -2.48 -2.01
CA THR A 237 -10.98 -3.13 -3.33
C THR A 237 -10.41 -4.54 -3.22
N THR A 238 -10.74 -5.42 -4.16
CA THR A 238 -10.18 -6.78 -4.23
C THR A 238 -8.79 -6.86 -4.85
N ASN A 239 -8.36 -5.80 -5.55
CA ASN A 239 -7.17 -5.82 -6.41
C ASN A 239 -5.94 -5.21 -5.73
N THR A 240 -6.12 -4.53 -4.60
CA THR A 240 -5.05 -3.90 -3.82
C THR A 240 -5.30 -4.15 -2.34
N THR A 241 -4.23 -4.12 -1.55
CA THR A 241 -4.31 -4.35 -0.10
C THR A 241 -3.84 -3.10 0.63
N LEU A 242 -4.73 -2.57 1.48
CA LEU A 242 -4.32 -1.61 2.50
C LEU A 242 -3.55 -2.37 3.58
N GLY A 243 -2.23 -2.24 3.54
CA GLY A 243 -1.33 -2.86 4.50
C GLY A 243 -1.53 -2.32 5.91
N GLN A 244 -1.56 -3.24 6.87
CA GLN A 244 -1.38 -2.95 8.28
C GLN A 244 0.04 -2.42 8.51
N GLY A 245 0.22 -1.44 9.39
CA GLY A 245 1.53 -0.87 9.64
C GLY A 245 2.04 0.11 8.56
N THR A 246 1.16 0.56 7.66
CA THR A 246 1.48 1.55 6.63
C THR A 246 0.66 2.81 6.82
N ARG A 247 1.31 3.97 6.67
CA ARG A 247 0.63 5.27 6.55
C ARG A 247 0.47 5.63 5.07
N TYR A 248 -0.56 6.40 4.77
CA TYR A 248 -0.95 6.79 3.42
C TYR A 248 -1.09 8.30 3.35
N TRP A 249 -0.59 8.90 2.26
CA TRP A 249 -0.84 10.32 2.00
C TRP A 249 -2.32 10.56 1.81
N VAL A 250 -2.88 11.49 2.58
CA VAL A 250 -4.25 12.02 2.43
C VAL A 250 -4.16 13.52 2.22
N GLN A 251 -5.17 14.11 1.58
CA GLN A 251 -5.22 15.56 1.41
C GLN A 251 -6.19 16.21 2.38
N THR A 252 -5.99 17.50 2.59
CA THR A 252 -6.96 18.40 3.21
C THR A 252 -7.06 19.68 2.40
N LYS A 253 -8.29 20.11 2.07
CA LYS A 253 -8.53 21.34 1.32
C LYS A 253 -8.43 22.60 2.19
N ASP A 254 -8.73 22.46 3.48
CA ASP A 254 -8.97 23.61 4.35
C ASP A 254 -7.73 24.00 5.16
N GLN A 255 -6.66 23.21 5.10
CA GLN A 255 -5.46 23.39 5.92
C GLN A 255 -4.16 23.26 5.09
N PRO A 256 -3.08 23.97 5.48
CA PRO A 256 -1.77 23.86 4.83
C PRO A 256 -0.99 22.62 5.33
N ALA A 257 -1.61 21.44 5.24
CA ALA A 257 -1.05 20.16 5.70
C ALA A 257 -0.84 19.17 4.55
N ASN A 258 -0.66 19.65 3.32
CA ASN A 258 -0.30 18.82 2.18
C ASN A 258 1.16 19.08 1.78
N CYS A 259 1.80 18.14 1.09
CA CYS A 259 3.19 18.31 0.69
C CYS A 259 3.47 19.49 -0.25
N TRP A 260 2.44 19.99 -0.93
CA TRP A 260 2.52 21.13 -1.84
C TRP A 260 2.19 22.48 -1.21
N ASN A 261 1.67 22.52 0.02
CA ASN A 261 1.26 23.77 0.67
C ASN A 261 1.60 23.88 2.16
N SER A 262 2.43 22.97 2.69
CA SER A 262 2.90 22.94 4.09
C SER A 262 4.29 23.53 4.30
N ALA A 263 5.00 23.91 3.24
CA ALA A 263 6.31 24.55 3.36
C ALA A 263 6.11 26.04 3.74
N GLY A 264 6.53 26.42 4.95
CA GLY A 264 6.49 27.82 5.42
C GLY A 264 5.46 28.12 6.53
N SER A 265 4.81 27.09 7.11
CA SER A 265 3.92 27.18 8.27
C SER A 265 4.56 26.76 9.60
#